data_AF-A0A7W9BVY3-F1
#
_entry.id   AF-A0A7W9BVY3-F1
#
_cell.length_a   1.000
_cell.length_b   1.000
_cell.length_c   1.000
_cell.angle_alpha   90.00
_cell.angle_beta   90.00
_cell.angle_gamma   90.00
#
_symmetry.space_group_name_H-M   'P 1'
#
loop_
_entity.id
_entity.type
_entity.pdbx_description
1 polymer ?
#
loop_
_entity_poly.entity_id
_entity_poly.type
_entity_poly.pdbx_seq_one_letter_code
_entity_poly.pdbx_strand_id
1 'polypeptide(L)' 'MLKLHGILYCERCGLDPVQAFGVPEADACIEVHHRSTQIAAMAAGHRTRLEDVECLCANCHRIVHRLMKKGIDTNVSPAR' A
#
# COMPACT_ATOMS: atom_id res chain seq x y z
N MET A 1 8.50 5.90 2.63
CA MET A 1 7.26 6.69 2.55
C MET A 1 7.61 8.17 2.71
N LEU A 2 6.99 8.97 3.60
CA LEU A 2 7.26 10.43 3.64
C LEU A 2 8.62 10.84 4.21
N LYS A 3 9.08 10.24 5.31
CA LYS A 3 10.32 10.67 5.99
C LYS A 3 11.61 10.32 5.24
N LEU A 4 11.56 9.39 4.28
CA LEU A 4 12.75 8.95 3.53
C LEU A 4 12.87 9.57 2.14
N HIS A 5 11.74 9.87 1.47
CA HIS A 5 11.76 10.29 0.06
C HIS A 5 11.07 11.63 -0.19
N GLY A 6 10.38 12.22 0.79
CA GLY A 6 9.62 13.47 0.62
C GLY A 6 8.38 13.34 -0.27
N ILE A 7 8.11 12.15 -0.81
CA ILE A 7 7.02 11.85 -1.74
C ILE A 7 6.30 10.57 -1.34
N LEU A 8 5.01 10.47 -1.70
CA LEU A 8 4.21 9.25 -1.60
C LEU A 8 4.19 8.55 -2.97
N TYR A 9 4.58 7.28 -2.99
CA TYR A 9 4.54 6.43 -4.19
C TYR A 9 4.05 5.02 -3.84
N CYS A 10 3.60 4.29 -4.86
CA CYS A 10 3.18 2.90 -4.70
C CYS A 10 4.39 1.97 -4.55
N GLU A 11 4.53 1.29 -3.41
CA GLU A 11 5.61 0.34 -3.12
C GLU A 11 5.62 -0.89 -4.04
N ARG A 12 4.50 -1.18 -4.72
CA ARG A 12 4.38 -2.32 -5.65
C ARG A 12 4.71 -1.98 -7.10
N CYS A 13 4.05 -0.96 -7.66
CA CYS A 13 4.21 -0.63 -9.09
C CYS A 13 5.10 0.58 -9.35
N GLY A 14 5.59 1.27 -8.31
CA GLY A 14 6.43 2.45 -8.45
C GLY A 14 5.71 3.70 -8.91
N LEU A 15 4.37 3.71 -8.96
CA LEU A 15 3.59 4.90 -9.34
C LEU A 15 3.89 6.05 -8.37
N ASP A 16 4.45 7.13 -8.90
CA ASP A 16 4.40 8.47 -8.33
C ASP A 16 3.19 9.20 -8.97
N PRO A 17 2.09 9.41 -8.22
CA PRO A 17 0.90 10.00 -8.78
C PRO A 17 1.05 11.51 -9.05
N VAL A 18 1.89 12.22 -8.30
CA VAL A 18 2.14 13.65 -8.53
C VAL A 18 2.86 13.81 -9.87
N GLN A 19 3.84 12.95 -10.14
CA GLN A 19 4.51 12.91 -11.45
C GLN A 19 3.55 12.49 -12.58
N ALA A 20 2.71 11.47 -12.35
CA ALA A 20 1.84 10.92 -13.39
C ALA A 20 0.67 11.86 -13.77
N PHE A 21 0.09 12.56 -12.80
CA PHE A 21 -1.09 13.40 -13.00
C PHE A 21 -0.78 14.90 -13.04
N GLY A 22 0.43 15.32 -12.67
CA GLY A 22 0.89 16.69 -12.79
C GLY A 22 0.28 17.69 -11.79
N VAL A 23 -0.38 17.19 -10.74
CA VAL A 23 -0.99 18.00 -9.68
C VAL A 23 -0.56 17.50 -8.30
N PRO A 24 -0.24 18.39 -7.34
CA PRO A 24 0.18 17.99 -5.99
C PRO A 24 -0.85 17.12 -5.25
N GLU A 25 -2.14 17.40 -5.44
CA GLU A 25 -3.26 16.69 -4.80
C GLU A 25 -3.39 15.24 -5.27
N ALA A 26 -2.62 14.83 -6.30
CA ALA A 26 -2.60 13.46 -6.77
C ALA A 26 -1.98 12.49 -5.75
N ASP A 27 -1.22 12.97 -4.77
CA ASP A 27 -0.70 12.15 -3.67
C ASP A 27 -1.81 11.39 -2.91
N ALA A 28 -3.04 11.91 -2.92
CA ALA A 28 -4.26 11.27 -2.41
C ALA A 28 -4.57 9.91 -3.08
N CYS A 29 -3.94 9.59 -4.20
CA CYS A 29 -4.05 8.28 -4.86
C CYS A 29 -3.28 7.16 -4.14
N ILE A 30 -2.46 7.49 -3.14
CA ILE A 30 -1.69 6.53 -2.33
C ILE A 30 -2.41 6.25 -1.01
N GLU A 31 -2.65 4.96 -0.77
CA GLU A 31 -3.39 4.43 0.36
C GLU A 31 -2.46 3.53 1.20
N VAL A 32 -2.54 3.63 2.53
CA VAL A 32 -1.81 2.76 3.46
C VAL A 32 -2.56 1.43 3.61
N HIS A 33 -1.87 0.32 3.35
CA HIS A 33 -2.40 -1.03 3.44
C HIS A 33 -1.65 -1.84 4.50
N HIS A 34 -2.36 -2.60 5.35
CA HIS A 34 -1.74 -3.53 6.31
C HIS A 34 -1.40 -4.85 5.62
N ARG A 35 -0.11 -5.21 5.59
CA ARG A 35 0.40 -6.41 4.88
C ARG A 35 0.02 -7.72 5.55
N SER A 36 0.30 -7.81 6.85
CA SER A 36 0.34 -9.10 7.56
C SER A 36 -0.91 -9.36 8.38
N THR A 37 -1.57 -8.31 8.87
CA THR A 37 -2.73 -8.42 9.76
C THR A 37 -3.89 -7.64 9.18
N GLN A 38 -4.96 -8.35 8.82
CA GLN A 38 -6.21 -7.70 8.44
C GLN A 38 -6.76 -6.92 9.63
N ILE A 39 -7.24 -5.70 9.39
CA ILE A 39 -7.80 -4.85 10.46
C ILE A 39 -8.90 -5.59 11.25
N ALA A 40 -9.74 -6.38 10.57
CA ALA A 40 -10.80 -7.16 11.21
C ALA A 40 -10.30 -8.26 12.18
N ALA A 41 -9.02 -8.66 12.06
CA ALA A 41 -8.39 -9.67 12.90
C ALA A 41 -7.44 -9.08 13.96
N MET A 42 -7.38 -7.75 14.08
CA MET A 42 -6.52 -7.10 15.07
C MET A 42 -7.07 -7.29 16.49
N ALA A 43 -6.23 -7.80 17.38
CA ALA A 43 -6.55 -7.91 18.79
C ALA A 43 -6.57 -6.54 19.48
N ALA A 44 -7.28 -6.45 20.62
CA ALA A 44 -7.21 -5.27 21.47
C ALA A 44 -5.76 -4.99 21.88
N GLY A 45 -5.32 -3.73 21.73
CA GLY A 45 -3.94 -3.34 22.02
C GLY A 45 -2.94 -3.62 20.90
N HIS A 46 -3.39 -4.04 19.71
CA HIS A 46 -2.50 -4.18 18.55
C HIS A 46 -1.75 -2.88 18.25
N ARG A 47 -0.44 -2.98 18.05
CA ARG A 47 0.45 -1.87 17.71
C ARG A 47 0.95 -2.04 16.29
N THR A 48 0.53 -1.14 15.41
CA THR A 48 1.02 -1.08 14.03
C THR A 48 2.42 -0.48 13.98
N ARG A 49 3.36 -1.18 13.33
CA ARG A 49 4.70 -0.69 12.99
C ARG A 49 4.76 -0.35 11.51
N LEU A 50 5.77 0.44 11.11
CA LEU A 50 5.98 0.77 9.69
C LEU A 50 6.21 -0.46 8.82
N GLU A 51 6.77 -1.54 9.36
CA GLU A 51 6.94 -2.81 8.65
C GLU A 51 5.65 -3.63 8.50
N ASP A 52 4.59 -3.29 9.23
CA ASP A 52 3.29 -3.96 9.13
C ASP A 52 2.43 -3.37 8.00
N VAL A 53 2.85 -2.24 7.43
CA VAL A 53 2.13 -1.50 6.39
C VAL A 53 2.97 -1.31 5.14
N GLU A 54 2.30 -1.14 4.02
CA GLU A 54 2.85 -0.71 2.73
C GLU A 54 1.97 0.42 2.18
N CYS A 55 2.48 1.28 1.31
CA CYS A 55 1.62 2.23 0.59
C CYS A 55 1.43 1.81 -0.86
N LEU A 56 0.17 1.81 -1.29
CA LEU A 56 -0.27 1.30 -2.57
C LEU A 56 -1.06 2.36 -3.29
N CYS A 57 -0.99 2.40 -4.62
CA CYS A 57 -1.99 3.13 -5.38
C CYS A 57 -3.35 2.43 -5.29
N ALA A 58 -4.44 3.16 -5.52
CA ALA A 58 -5.81 2.63 -5.51
C ALA A 58 -5.97 1.34 -6.36
N ASN A 59 -5.26 1.23 -7.49
CA ASN A 59 -5.29 0.03 -8.34
C ASN A 59 -4.60 -1.17 -7.68
N CYS A 60 -3.36 -1.00 -7.20
CA CYS A 60 -2.64 -2.06 -6.51
C CYS A 60 -3.37 -2.50 -5.24
N HIS A 61 -3.95 -1.57 -4.49
CA HIS A 61 -4.70 -1.88 -3.29
C HIS A 61 -5.91 -2.78 -3.57
N ARG A 62 -6.68 -2.46 -4.63
CA ARG A 62 -7.80 -3.30 -5.09
C ARG A 62 -7.34 -4.70 -5.53
N ILE A 63 -6.22 -4.80 -6.24
CA ILE A 63 -5.64 -6.08 -6.67
C ILE A 63 -5.24 -6.91 -5.45
N VAL A 64 -4.55 -6.32 -4.47
CA VAL A 64 -4.13 -7.01 -3.23
C VAL A 64 -5.33 -7.57 -2.49
N HIS A 65 -6.37 -6.77 -2.27
CA HIS A 65 -7.59 -7.28 -1.64
C HIS A 65 -8.27 -8.39 -2.45
N ARG A 66 -8.20 -8.36 -3.79
CA ARG A 66 -8.72 -9.44 -4.64
C ARG A 66 -7.90 -10.73 -4.49
N LEU A 67 -6.58 -10.63 -4.37
CA LEU A 67 -5.68 -11.76 -4.14
C LEU A 67 -5.89 -12.37 -2.75
N MET A 68 -5.99 -11.54 -1.70
CA MET A 68 -6.28 -11.99 -0.33
C MET A 68 -7.59 -12.77 -0.25
N LYS A 69 -8.66 -12.29 -0.92
CA LYS A 69 -9.94 -13.00 -1.00
C LYS A 69 -9.85 -14.36 -1.69
N LYS A 70 -8.83 -14.56 -2.53
CA LYS A 70 -8.55 -15.84 -3.21
C LYS A 70 -7.56 -16.73 -2.44
N GLY A 71 -7.06 -16.29 -1.28
CA GLY A 71 -6.04 -17.00 -0.51
C GLY A 71 -4.66 -17.02 -1.17
N ILE A 72 -4.39 -16.10 -2.10
CA ILE A 72 -3.08 -15.97 -2.74
C ILE A 72 -2.18 -15.11 -1.86
N ASP A 73 -0.95 -15.57 -1.62
CA ASP A 73 0.03 -14.79 -0.88
C ASP A 73 0.38 -13.50 -1.66
N THR A 74 0.12 -12.36 -1.02
CA THR A 74 0.33 -11.03 -1.58
C THR A 74 1.69 -10.45 -1.22
N ASN A 75 2.49 -11.12 -0.39
CA ASN A 75 3.86 -10.69 -0.06
C ASN A 75 4.86 -10.99 -1.19
N VAL A 76 4.43 -11.76 -2.20
CA VAL A 76 5.21 -11.96 -3.42
C VAL A 76 4.91 -10.78 -4.36
N SER A 77 5.83 -9.82 -4.42
CA SER A 77 5.76 -8.76 -5.44
C SER A 77 5.67 -9.39 -6.82
N PRO A 78 4.78 -8.92 -7.72
CA PRO A 78 4.89 -9.29 -9.12
C PRO A 78 6.28 -8.85 -9.58
N ALA A 79 7.04 -9.81 -10.12
CA ALA A 79 8.37 -9.59 -10.66
C ALA A 79 8.33 -8.36 -11.59
N ARG A 80 9.32 -7.48 -11.41
CA ARG A 80 9.60 -6.39 -12.35
C ARG A 80 9.85 -6.94 -13.74
#